data_AF-A0A7C3PY97-F1
#
_entry.id   AF-A0A7C3PY97-F1
#
_cell.length_a   1.000
_cell.length_b   1.000
_cell.length_c   1.000
_cell.angle_alpha   90.00
_cell.angle_beta   90.00
_cell.angle_gamma   90.00
#
_symmetry.space_group_name_H-M   'P 1'
#
loop_
_entity.id
_entity.type
_entity.pdbx_description
1 polymer ?
#
loop_
_entity_poly.entity_id
_entity_poly.type
_entity_poly.pdbx_seq_one_letter_code
_entity_poly.pdbx_strand_id
1 'polypeptide(L)'
;PFRFGLGAVLGSGKQFFPWVSLRDWVRLAVACVEEERWVGPVNVVSPNPVRNREFSLALGAALRRPVFLRAPAFVLRLLLGEMADEGLLASQRVVPKRAQERGFEFEDVEIRPTLARLLG
;
A
#
# COMPACT_ATOMS: atom_id res chain seq x y z
N PRO A 1 2.91 -16.08 1.12
CA PRO A 1 1.75 -16.41 1.99
C PRO A 1 0.39 -16.38 1.27
N PHE A 2 -0.03 -15.23 0.71
CA PHE A 2 -1.35 -15.09 0.07
C PHE A 2 -1.60 -16.07 -1.08
N ARG A 3 -0.61 -16.30 -1.95
CA ARG A 3 -0.70 -17.29 -3.05
C ARG A 3 -0.99 -18.73 -2.57
N PHE A 4 -0.58 -19.07 -1.36
CA PHE A 4 -0.81 -20.36 -0.71
C PHE A 4 -2.09 -20.39 0.15
N GLY A 5 -2.95 -19.37 0.06
CA GLY A 5 -4.19 -19.27 0.86
C GLY A 5 -3.99 -18.83 2.31
N LEU A 6 -2.77 -18.49 2.72
CA LEU A 6 -2.44 -18.00 4.06
C LEU A 6 -2.49 -16.47 4.13
N GLY A 7 -3.44 -15.86 3.43
CA GLY A 7 -3.68 -14.42 3.48
C GLY A 7 -4.35 -14.03 4.81
N ALA A 8 -3.85 -12.99 5.46
CA ALA A 8 -4.36 -12.53 6.74
C ALA A 8 -4.48 -11.01 6.81
N VAL A 9 -5.49 -10.52 7.54
CA VAL A 9 -5.56 -9.14 7.99
C VAL A 9 -4.59 -8.95 9.16
N LEU A 10 -3.76 -7.92 9.13
CA LEU A 10 -2.70 -7.69 10.11
C LEU A 10 -3.19 -6.84 11.28
N GLY A 11 -2.96 -7.32 12.51
CA GLY A 11 -3.38 -6.65 13.73
C GLY A 11 -4.89 -6.42 13.77
N SER A 12 -5.30 -5.18 14.07
CA SER A 12 -6.73 -4.79 14.05
C SER A 12 -7.31 -4.67 12.64
N GLY A 13 -6.46 -4.51 11.63
CA GLY A 13 -6.84 -4.20 10.25
C GLY A 13 -7.35 -2.78 10.04
N LYS A 14 -7.42 -1.95 11.09
CA LYS A 14 -7.93 -0.57 11.05
C LYS A 14 -6.85 0.44 10.67
N GLN A 15 -5.58 0.10 10.83
CA GLN A 15 -4.46 0.97 10.49
C GLN A 15 -4.48 1.34 9.01
N PHE A 16 -4.16 2.59 8.71
CA PHE A 16 -3.93 3.01 7.34
C PHE A 16 -2.69 2.29 6.79
N PHE A 17 -2.78 1.85 5.55
CA PHE A 17 -1.73 1.11 4.86
C PHE A 17 -1.37 1.86 3.59
N PRO A 18 -0.33 2.71 3.62
CA PRO A 18 0.16 3.41 2.44
C PRO A 18 0.51 2.41 1.34
N TRP A 19 0.09 2.71 0.12
CA TRP A 19 0.33 1.86 -1.03
C TRP A 19 0.54 2.73 -2.26
N VAL A 20 1.24 2.20 -3.25
CA VAL A 20 1.41 2.78 -4.58
C VAL A 20 1.70 1.63 -5.54
N SER A 21 1.27 1.74 -6.79
CA SER A 21 1.68 0.75 -7.79
C SER A 21 3.14 0.96 -8.16
N LEU A 22 3.81 -0.10 -8.61
CA LEU A 22 5.19 0.03 -9.11
C LEU A 22 5.26 1.02 -10.30
N ARG A 23 4.22 1.05 -11.14
CA ARG A 23 4.13 1.97 -12.29
C ARG A 23 4.14 3.42 -11.84
N ASP A 24 3.25 3.81 -10.94
CA ASP A 24 3.18 5.19 -10.45
C ASP A 24 4.39 5.56 -9.59
N TRP A 25 4.95 4.60 -8.84
CA TRP A 25 6.18 4.82 -8.10
C TRP A 25 7.33 5.21 -9.04
N VAL A 26 7.55 4.43 -10.11
CA VAL A 26 8.61 4.71 -11.09
C VAL A 26 8.34 6.02 -11.83
N ARG A 27 7.10 6.25 -12.30
CA ARG A 27 6.73 7.49 -12.99
C ARG A 27 6.99 8.73 -12.14
N LEU A 28 6.60 8.70 -10.86
CA LEU A 28 6.82 9.84 -9.96
C LEU A 28 8.30 10.01 -9.62
N ALA A 29 9.05 8.92 -9.44
CA ALA A 29 10.49 8.98 -9.21
C ALA A 29 11.24 9.58 -10.40
N VAL A 30 10.92 9.15 -11.63
CA VAL A 30 11.47 9.70 -12.88
C VAL A 30 11.13 11.18 -13.00
N ALA A 31 9.86 11.57 -12.78
CA ALA A 31 9.45 12.97 -12.79
C ALA A 31 10.27 13.81 -11.80
N CYS A 32 10.48 13.31 -10.58
CA CYS A 32 11.28 14.01 -9.57
C CYS A 32 12.76 14.20 -9.96
N VAL A 33 13.29 13.34 -10.82
CA VAL A 33 14.68 13.43 -11.31
C VAL A 33 14.79 14.31 -12.55
N GLU A 34 13.83 14.21 -13.46
CA GLU A 34 13.91 14.84 -14.79
C GLU A 34 13.33 16.25 -14.84
N GLU A 35 12.39 16.61 -13.95
CA GLU A 35 11.69 17.88 -14.02
C GLU A 35 12.07 18.81 -12.86
N GLU A 36 12.58 20.00 -13.18
CA GLU A 36 13.06 20.99 -12.18
C GLU A 36 11.98 21.47 -11.20
N ARG A 37 10.68 21.27 -11.53
CA ARG A 37 9.55 21.67 -10.68
C ARG A 37 9.46 20.88 -9.36
N TRP A 38 10.16 19.75 -9.25
CA TRP A 38 10.14 18.90 -8.06
C TRP A 38 11.20 19.31 -7.04
N VAL A 39 10.84 20.25 -6.15
CA VAL A 39 11.73 20.69 -5.07
C VAL A 39 11.23 20.21 -3.71
N GLY A 40 12.13 19.64 -2.91
CA GLY A 40 11.88 19.15 -1.55
C GLY A 40 11.14 17.81 -1.49
N PRO A 41 10.69 17.38 -0.30
CA PRO A 41 10.12 16.04 -0.12
C PRO A 41 8.82 15.85 -0.90
N VAL A 42 8.63 14.64 -1.41
CA VAL A 42 7.43 14.18 -2.14
C VAL A 42 6.99 12.83 -1.60
N ASN A 43 5.73 12.70 -1.20
CA ASN A 43 5.16 11.43 -0.78
C ASN A 43 4.78 10.61 -2.02
N VAL A 44 5.44 9.46 -2.21
CA VAL A 44 5.15 8.52 -3.32
C VAL A 44 4.13 7.50 -2.83
N VAL A 45 2.87 7.92 -2.76
CA VAL A 45 1.73 7.09 -2.32
C VAL A 45 0.52 7.38 -3.21
N SER A 46 -0.34 6.39 -3.44
CA SER A 46 -1.60 6.57 -4.17
C SER A 46 -2.51 7.58 -3.45
N PRO A 47 -3.31 8.39 -4.18
CA PRO A 47 -4.12 9.46 -3.60
C PRO A 47 -5.30 8.98 -2.73
N ASN A 48 -5.66 7.69 -2.80
CA ASN A 48 -6.76 7.12 -2.03
C ASN A 48 -6.22 6.17 -0.94
N PRO A 49 -6.10 6.64 0.32
CA PRO A 49 -5.63 5.83 1.42
C PRO A 49 -6.60 4.68 1.70
N VAL A 50 -6.04 3.53 2.02
CA VAL A 50 -6.81 2.34 2.41
C VAL A 50 -6.38 1.86 3.79
N ARG A 51 -7.24 1.09 4.44
CA ARG A 51 -6.91 0.35 5.66
C ARG A 51 -6.30 -1.00 5.31
N ASN A 52 -5.49 -1.57 6.21
CA ASN A 52 -4.89 -2.89 6.01
C ASN A 52 -5.94 -3.97 5.66
N ARG A 53 -7.13 -3.93 6.30
CA ARG A 53 -8.22 -4.85 5.97
C ARG A 53 -8.66 -4.74 4.51
N GLU A 54 -8.78 -3.53 3.99
CA GLU A 54 -9.22 -3.28 2.61
C GLU A 54 -8.17 -3.77 1.61
N PHE A 55 -6.90 -3.46 1.87
CA PHE A 55 -5.77 -3.97 1.08
C PHE A 55 -5.73 -5.51 1.07
N SER A 56 -5.80 -6.14 2.25
CA SER A 56 -5.73 -7.60 2.39
C SER A 56 -6.85 -8.30 1.63
N LEU A 57 -8.08 -7.79 1.72
CA LEU A 57 -9.23 -8.34 0.99
C LEU A 57 -9.09 -8.14 -0.53
N ALA A 58 -8.60 -6.98 -0.98
CA ALA A 58 -8.36 -6.71 -2.39
C ALA A 58 -7.29 -7.65 -2.98
N LEU A 59 -6.20 -7.88 -2.24
CA LEU A 59 -5.13 -8.80 -2.63
C LEU A 59 -5.60 -10.26 -2.70
N GLY A 60 -6.38 -10.70 -1.71
CA GLY A 60 -6.99 -12.03 -1.73
C GLY A 60 -7.91 -12.22 -2.93
N ALA A 61 -8.78 -11.25 -3.22
CA ALA A 61 -9.68 -11.28 -4.36
C ALA A 61 -8.92 -11.37 -5.70
N ALA A 62 -7.89 -10.54 -5.89
CA ALA A 62 -7.07 -10.55 -7.11
C ALA A 62 -6.39 -11.90 -7.34
N LEU A 63 -5.92 -12.54 -6.26
CA LEU A 63 -5.28 -13.86 -6.31
C LEU A 63 -6.27 -15.04 -6.30
N ARG A 64 -7.59 -14.79 -6.27
CA ARG A 64 -8.65 -15.79 -6.09
C ARG A 64 -8.45 -16.67 -4.86
N ARG A 65 -8.02 -16.07 -3.74
CA ARG A 65 -7.81 -16.74 -2.45
C ARG A 65 -8.60 -16.05 -1.33
N PRO A 66 -9.31 -16.81 -0.47
CA PRO A 66 -10.03 -16.22 0.65
C PRO A 66 -9.07 -15.63 1.70
N VAL A 67 -9.55 -14.64 2.45
CA VAL A 67 -8.80 -13.97 3.53
C VAL A 67 -9.66 -13.99 4.79
N PHE A 68 -9.57 -15.09 5.53
CA PHE A 68 -10.31 -15.29 6.78
C PHE A 68 -9.43 -15.13 8.02
N LEU A 69 -8.10 -15.26 7.85
CA LEU A 69 -7.17 -15.19 8.96
C LEU A 69 -6.97 -13.75 9.43
N ARG A 70 -6.71 -13.61 10.72
CA ARG A 70 -6.13 -12.40 11.32
C ARG A 70 -4.79 -12.77 11.93
N ALA A 71 -3.75 -12.00 11.64
CA ALA A 71 -2.45 -12.14 12.27
C ALA A 71 -2.38 -11.18 13.47
N PRO A 72 -2.45 -11.67 14.72
CA PRO A 72 -2.37 -10.81 15.89
C PRO A 72 -1.03 -10.07 15.97
N ALA A 73 -1.04 -8.87 16.55
CA ALA A 73 0.17 -8.04 16.65
C ALA A 73 1.33 -8.77 17.35
N PHE A 74 1.07 -9.53 18.41
CA PHE A 74 2.12 -10.26 19.13
C PHE A 74 2.79 -11.34 18.25
N VAL A 75 2.03 -12.01 17.37
CA VAL A 75 2.59 -13.00 16.43
C VAL A 75 3.47 -12.30 15.41
N LEU A 76 3.05 -11.14 14.91
CA LEU A 76 3.83 -10.36 13.95
C LEU A 76 5.14 -9.87 14.58
N ARG A 77 5.10 -9.37 15.82
CA ARG A 77 6.30 -8.97 16.57
C ARG A 77 7.23 -10.13 16.88
N LEU A 78 6.69 -11.31 17.20
CA LEU A 78 7.52 -12.50 17.43
C LEU A 78 8.31 -12.90 16.17
N LEU A 79 7.71 -12.74 14.99
CA LEU A 79 8.32 -13.13 13.72
C LEU A 79 9.23 -12.05 13.11
N LEU A 80 8.90 -10.78 13.31
CA LEU A 80 9.52 -9.65 12.58
C LEU A 80 10.17 -8.61 13.51
N GLY A 81 10.07 -8.78 14.84
CA GLY A 81 10.59 -7.83 15.81
C GLY A 81 10.00 -6.43 15.63
N GLU A 82 10.86 -5.41 15.71
CA GLU A 82 10.50 -4.00 15.57
C GLU A 82 9.96 -3.65 14.17
N MET A 83 10.34 -4.40 13.13
CA MET A 83 9.80 -4.19 11.77
C MET A 83 8.28 -4.41 11.71
N ALA A 84 7.73 -5.24 12.62
CA ALA A 84 6.29 -5.40 12.71
C ALA A 84 5.61 -4.08 13.11
N ASP A 85 6.17 -3.39 14.10
CA ASP A 85 5.60 -2.16 14.63
C ASP A 85 5.78 -1.00 13.65
N GLU A 86 6.94 -0.87 13.01
CA GLU A 86 7.21 0.22 12.06
C GLU A 86 6.56 0.04 10.70
N GLY A 87 6.55 -1.19 10.16
CA GLY A 87 6.14 -1.45 8.78
C GLY A 87 4.73 -1.98 8.60
N LEU A 88 4.21 -2.76 9.55
CA LEU A 88 2.94 -3.50 9.38
C LEU A 88 1.82 -3.06 10.30
N LEU A 89 2.17 -2.65 11.52
CA LEU A 89 1.24 -2.26 12.57
C LEU A 89 1.14 -0.73 12.74
N ALA A 90 2.15 0.02 12.26
CA ALA A 90 2.08 1.46 12.15
C ALA A 90 0.86 1.91 11.34
N SER A 91 0.27 3.02 11.74
CA SER A 91 -0.84 3.63 11.02
C SER A 91 -0.43 5.02 10.55
N GLN A 92 -0.14 5.15 9.27
CA GLN A 92 0.16 6.45 8.65
C GLN A 92 -0.84 6.72 7.53
N ARG A 93 -1.66 7.76 7.71
CA ARG A 93 -2.53 8.26 6.63
C ARG A 93 -1.75 9.25 5.79
N VAL A 94 -0.89 8.74 4.92
CA VAL A 94 -0.07 9.55 4.01
C VAL A 94 -0.89 9.91 2.77
N VAL A 95 -0.77 11.16 2.31
CA VAL A 95 -1.40 11.63 1.06
C VAL A 95 -0.36 12.31 0.17
N PRO A 96 -0.47 12.19 -1.17
CA PRO A 96 0.50 12.71 -2.12
C PRO A 96 0.23 14.17 -2.49
N LYS A 97 -0.04 15.02 -1.48
CA LYS A 97 -0.51 16.41 -1.68
C LYS A 97 0.36 17.20 -2.67
N ARG A 98 1.68 17.20 -2.49
CA ARG A 98 2.61 17.92 -3.39
C ARG A 98 2.63 17.35 -4.80
N ALA A 99 2.48 16.04 -4.95
CA ALA A 99 2.42 15.43 -6.28
C ALA A 99 1.14 15.87 -7.02
N GLN A 100 0.00 15.90 -6.32
CA GLN A 100 -1.25 16.39 -6.86
C GLN A 100 -1.19 17.90 -7.18
N GLU A 101 -0.66 18.72 -6.26
CA GLU A 101 -0.50 20.17 -6.47
C GLU A 101 0.42 20.51 -7.65
N ARG A 102 1.36 19.63 -7.98
CA ARG A 102 2.29 19.77 -9.12
C ARG A 102 1.81 19.06 -10.39
N GLY A 103 0.54 18.63 -10.41
CA GLY A 103 -0.10 18.06 -11.58
C GLY A 103 0.31 16.64 -11.94
N PHE A 104 0.90 15.88 -11.01
CA PHE A 104 1.15 14.47 -11.27
C PHE A 104 -0.15 13.67 -11.24
N GLU A 105 -0.46 13.03 -12.36
CA GLU A 105 -1.63 12.18 -12.53
C GLU A 105 -1.28 10.71 -12.25
N PHE A 106 -1.82 10.21 -11.13
CA PHE A 106 -1.73 8.80 -10.76
C PHE A 106 -2.61 7.97 -11.68
N GLU A 107 -2.06 6.91 -12.26
CA GLU A 107 -2.82 5.98 -13.09
C GLU A 107 -3.50 4.90 -12.24
N ASP A 108 -2.94 4.58 -11.08
CA ASP A 108 -3.43 3.57 -10.14
C ASP A 108 -3.97 4.21 -8.86
N VAL A 109 -5.22 4.68 -8.93
CA VAL A 109 -5.89 5.39 -7.82
C VAL A 109 -6.72 4.48 -6.92
N GLU A 110 -7.12 3.30 -7.37
CA GLU A 110 -7.97 2.40 -6.58
C GLU A 110 -7.33 1.02 -6.39
N ILE A 111 -7.18 0.59 -5.13
CA ILE A 111 -6.41 -0.63 -4.82
C ILE A 111 -6.99 -1.89 -5.47
N ARG A 112 -8.32 -2.01 -5.55
CA ARG A 112 -9.01 -3.20 -6.08
C ARG A 112 -8.75 -3.40 -7.58
N PRO A 113 -9.07 -2.43 -8.47
CA PRO A 113 -8.79 -2.59 -9.90
C PRO A 113 -7.28 -2.65 -10.17
N THR A 114 -6.43 -1.93 -9.43
CA THR A 114 -4.98 -2.02 -9.61
C THR A 114 -4.46 -3.43 -9.31
N LEU A 115 -4.81 -4.02 -8.16
CA LEU A 115 -4.38 -5.39 -7.83
C LEU A 115 -4.96 -6.43 -8.79
N ALA A 116 -6.22 -6.28 -9.21
CA ALA A 116 -6.84 -7.16 -10.19
C ALA A 116 -6.09 -7.13 -11.54
N ARG A 117 -5.68 -5.95 -12.00
CA ARG A 117 -4.90 -5.79 -13.24
C ARG A 117 -3.48 -6.36 -13.12
N LEU A 118 -2.85 -6.26 -11.95
CA LEU A 118 -1.46 -6.69 -11.76
C LEU A 118 -1.30 -8.19 -11.50
N LEU A 119 -2.33 -8.85 -10.95
CA LEU A 119 -2.24 -10.22 -10.43
C LEU A 119 -3.30 -11.19 -10.97
N GLY A 120 -4.26 -10.69 -11.77
CA GLY A 120 -5.36 -11.44 -12.36
C GLY A 120 -5.07 -11.96 -13.76
#